data_AF-A0AAU8CC84-F1
#
_entry.id   AF-A0AAU8CC84-F1
#
_cell.length_a   1.000
_cell.length_b   1.000
_cell.length_c   1.000
_cell.angle_alpha   90.00
_cell.angle_beta   90.00
_cell.angle_gamma   90.00
#
_symmetry.space_group_name_H-M   'P 1'
#
loop_
_entity.id
_entity.type
_entity.pdbx_description
1 polymer ?
#
loop_
_entity_poly.entity_id
_entity_poly.type
_entity_poly.pdbx_seq_one_letter_code
_entity_poly.pdbx_strand_id
1 'polypeptide(L)'
;MTSSGGGFAWFVWLAEVVVLVALCAGFTYPVVAYSRNVLYREGVLLLVAALACLMAGSVLELVVDVTSAGALVEVAAYVAYAASGVVSAAATWRFAREFVTFGREGVEIEAGEFTGGFERDS
;
A
#
# COMPACT_ATOMS: atom_id res chain seq x y z
N MET A 1 -1.59 23.47 -35.23
CA MET A 1 -0.78 22.25 -35.05
C MET A 1 -0.90 21.83 -33.60
N THR A 2 -1.97 21.12 -33.26
CA THR A 2 -2.31 20.71 -31.90
C THR A 2 -2.90 19.31 -32.00
N SER A 3 -2.74 18.49 -30.96
CA SER A 3 -3.32 17.14 -30.80
C SER A 3 -2.44 15.92 -31.11
N SER A 4 -1.23 15.84 -30.53
CA SER A 4 -0.61 14.52 -30.25
C SER A 4 -0.41 14.24 -28.76
N GLY A 5 -0.27 15.27 -27.92
CA GLY A 5 -0.04 15.11 -26.47
C GLY A 5 -1.26 14.66 -25.66
N GLY A 6 -2.47 15.06 -26.04
CA GLY A 6 -3.68 14.77 -25.26
C GLY A 6 -4.07 13.28 -25.24
N GLY A 7 -3.91 12.58 -26.37
CA GLY A 7 -4.26 11.15 -26.46
C GLY A 7 -3.34 10.26 -25.63
N PHE A 8 -2.04 10.58 -25.58
CA PHE A 8 -1.07 9.82 -24.79
C PHE A 8 -1.28 10.02 -23.28
N ALA A 9 -1.48 11.25 -22.83
CA ALA A 9 -1.78 11.54 -21.42
C ALA A 9 -3.05 10.80 -20.95
N TRP A 10 -4.09 10.79 -21.79
CA TRP A 10 -5.34 10.11 -21.50
C TRP A 10 -5.22 8.59 -21.42
N PHE A 11 -4.40 8.02 -22.30
CA PHE A 11 -4.08 6.60 -22.26
C PHE A 11 -3.32 6.22 -20.98
N VAL A 12 -2.32 7.03 -20.59
CA VAL A 12 -1.54 6.80 -19.36
C VAL A 12 -2.43 6.88 -18.12
N TRP A 13 -3.31 7.88 -18.03
CA TRP A 13 -4.27 8.01 -16.94
C TRP A 13 -5.23 6.81 -16.87
N LEU A 14 -5.79 6.39 -18.01
CA LEU A 14 -6.66 5.20 -18.06
C LEU A 14 -5.91 3.94 -17.60
N ALA A 15 -4.66 3.77 -18.03
CA ALA A 15 -3.83 2.66 -17.61
C ALA A 15 -3.58 2.70 -16.10
N GLU A 16 -3.28 3.88 -15.53
CA GLU A 16 -3.13 4.09 -14.09
C GLU A 16 -4.40 3.68 -13.33
N VAL A 17 -5.57 4.15 -13.75
CA VAL A 17 -6.86 3.82 -13.12
C VAL A 17 -7.14 2.32 -13.18
N VAL A 18 -6.93 1.68 -14.34
CA VAL A 18 -7.12 0.23 -14.49
C VAL A 18 -6.19 -0.54 -13.54
N VAL A 19 -4.93 -0.14 -13.44
CA VAL A 19 -3.96 -0.74 -12.53
C VAL A 19 -4.41 -0.55 -11.07
N LEU A 20 -4.84 0.64 -10.68
CA LEU A 20 -5.29 0.90 -9.32
C LEU A 20 -6.55 0.12 -8.96
N VAL A 21 -7.52 0.02 -9.87
CA VAL A 21 -8.70 -0.84 -9.68
C VAL A 21 -8.29 -2.30 -9.53
N ALA A 22 -7.38 -2.78 -10.38
CA ALA A 22 -6.89 -4.16 -10.32
C ALA A 22 -6.14 -4.45 -9.01
N LEU A 23 -5.32 -3.52 -8.51
CA LEU A 23 -4.64 -3.63 -7.23
C LEU A 23 -5.64 -3.62 -6.07
N CYS A 24 -6.58 -2.68 -6.06
CA CYS A 24 -7.65 -2.63 -5.05
C CYS A 24 -8.43 -3.95 -5.00
N ALA A 25 -8.86 -4.48 -6.15
CA ALA A 25 -9.56 -5.76 -6.23
C ALA A 25 -8.66 -6.92 -5.79
N GLY A 26 -7.41 -6.96 -6.26
CA GLY A 26 -6.44 -8.02 -5.98
C GLY A 26 -6.06 -8.10 -4.49
N PHE A 27 -5.96 -6.96 -3.80
CA PHE A 27 -5.68 -6.93 -2.37
C PHE A 27 -6.93 -7.12 -1.51
N THR A 28 -8.10 -6.65 -1.96
CA THR A 28 -9.36 -6.82 -1.20
C THR A 28 -9.90 -8.24 -1.31
N TYR A 29 -9.78 -8.89 -2.47
CA TYR A 29 -10.28 -10.24 -2.71
C TYR A 29 -9.80 -11.27 -1.68
N PRO A 30 -8.50 -11.44 -1.39
CA PRO A 30 -8.04 -12.42 -0.40
C PRO A 30 -8.53 -12.10 1.01
N VAL A 31 -8.69 -10.81 1.35
CA VAL A 31 -9.22 -10.39 2.66
C VAL A 31 -10.69 -10.81 2.83
N VAL A 32 -11.50 -10.72 1.77
CA VAL A 32 -12.92 -11.08 1.80
C VAL A 32 -13.12 -12.59 1.64
N ALA A 33 -12.47 -13.20 0.64
CA ALA A 33 -12.65 -14.60 0.27
C ALA A 33 -11.94 -15.57 1.23
N TYR A 34 -10.78 -15.20 1.77
CA TYR A 34 -9.94 -16.07 2.61
C TYR A 34 -9.67 -15.45 3.98
N SER A 35 -10.68 -14.81 4.58
CA SER A 35 -10.55 -14.04 5.84
C SER A 35 -9.89 -14.77 7.02
N ARG A 36 -9.97 -16.11 7.06
CA ARG A 36 -9.30 -16.95 8.09
C ARG A 36 -7.82 -17.26 7.82
N ASN A 37 -7.34 -17.09 6.60
CA ASN A 37 -5.97 -17.45 6.18
C ASN A 37 -5.07 -16.24 5.92
N VAL A 38 -5.56 -15.00 6.09
CA VAL A 38 -4.76 -13.81 5.83
C VAL A 38 -3.95 -13.43 7.08
N LEU A 39 -2.66 -13.76 7.05
CA LEU A 39 -1.64 -13.15 7.92
C LEU A 39 -1.67 -11.63 7.62
N TYR A 40 -1.94 -10.78 8.63
CA TYR A 40 -1.96 -9.30 8.54
C TYR A 40 -3.15 -8.62 7.85
N ARG A 41 -4.37 -9.10 8.09
CA ARG A 41 -5.61 -8.46 7.62
C ARG A 41 -5.65 -6.94 7.79
N GLU A 42 -5.24 -6.42 8.94
CA GLU A 42 -5.22 -4.97 9.22
C GLU A 42 -4.25 -4.20 8.31
N GLY A 43 -3.05 -4.74 8.05
CA GLY A 43 -2.07 -4.10 7.18
C GLY A 43 -2.55 -4.06 5.72
N VAL A 44 -3.17 -5.15 5.26
CA VAL A 44 -3.75 -5.22 3.90
C VAL A 44 -4.91 -4.24 3.75
N LEU A 45 -5.78 -4.11 4.77
CA LEU A 45 -6.88 -3.14 4.73
C LEU A 45 -6.38 -1.68 4.68
N LEU A 46 -5.32 -1.35 5.42
CA LEU A 46 -4.68 -0.04 5.34
C LEU A 46 -4.08 0.21 3.95
N LEU A 47 -3.44 -0.80 3.35
CA LEU A 47 -2.91 -0.69 1.99
C LEU A 47 -4.03 -0.44 0.96
N VAL A 48 -5.15 -1.16 1.07
CA VAL A 48 -6.34 -0.94 0.22
C VAL A 48 -6.90 0.47 0.42
N ALA A 49 -6.98 0.95 1.66
CA ALA A 49 -7.44 2.30 1.96
C ALA A 49 -6.52 3.37 1.33
N ALA A 50 -5.20 3.16 1.37
CA ALA A 50 -4.25 4.06 0.72
C ALA A 50 -4.44 4.09 -0.81
N LEU A 51 -4.60 2.94 -1.45
CA LEU A 51 -4.88 2.86 -2.88
C LEU A 51 -6.21 3.53 -3.26
N ALA A 52 -7.23 3.42 -2.40
CA ALA A 52 -8.50 4.11 -2.59
C ALA A 52 -8.34 5.64 -2.50
N CYS A 53 -7.55 6.15 -1.54
CA CYS A 53 -7.20 7.57 -1.48
C CYS A 53 -6.42 8.03 -2.72
N LEU A 54 -5.48 7.21 -3.21
CA LEU A 54 -4.74 7.50 -4.44
C LEU A 54 -5.69 7.63 -5.63
N MET A 55 -6.59 6.64 -5.82
CA MET A 55 -7.62 6.67 -6.86
C MET A 55 -8.50 7.91 -6.76
N ALA A 56 -8.93 8.28 -5.56
CA ALA A 56 -9.73 9.49 -5.35
C ALA A 56 -8.96 10.75 -5.78
N GLY A 57 -7.66 10.83 -5.44
CA GLY A 57 -6.77 11.89 -5.91
C GLY A 57 -6.69 11.96 -7.44
N SER A 58 -6.38 10.84 -8.10
CA SER A 58 -6.24 10.76 -9.56
C SER A 58 -7.53 11.07 -10.32
N VAL A 59 -8.69 10.76 -9.75
CA VAL A 59 -10.01 11.12 -10.34
C VAL A 59 -10.32 12.61 -10.13
N LEU A 60 -10.02 13.17 -8.95
CA LEU A 60 -10.27 14.59 -8.68
C LEU A 60 -9.36 15.50 -9.51
N GLU A 61 -8.08 15.14 -9.66
CA GLU A 61 -7.13 15.87 -10.52
C GLU A 61 -7.61 15.89 -11.97
N LEU A 62 -8.11 14.76 -12.46
CA LEU A 62 -8.72 14.72 -13.77
C LEU A 62 -9.93 15.66 -13.91
N VAL A 63 -10.80 15.70 -12.89
CA VAL A 63 -11.96 16.59 -12.92
C VAL A 63 -11.49 18.05 -13.01
N VAL A 64 -10.42 18.42 -12.31
CA VAL A 64 -9.80 19.75 -12.44
C VAL A 64 -9.35 20.00 -13.87
N ASP A 65 -8.60 19.06 -14.46
CA ASP A 65 -8.04 19.19 -15.82
C ASP A 65 -9.11 19.29 -16.92
N VAL A 66 -10.20 18.51 -16.81
CA VAL A 66 -11.23 18.42 -17.87
C VAL A 66 -12.31 19.48 -17.73
N THR A 67 -12.68 19.84 -16.49
CA THR A 67 -13.85 20.71 -16.25
C THR A 67 -13.49 22.12 -15.79
N SER A 68 -12.20 22.47 -15.71
CA SER A 68 -11.74 23.73 -15.09
C SER A 68 -12.30 23.88 -13.68
N ALA A 69 -12.30 22.78 -12.91
CA ALA A 69 -12.86 22.79 -11.58
C ALA A 69 -12.10 23.79 -10.68
N GLY A 70 -12.83 24.47 -9.80
CA GLY A 70 -12.25 25.52 -8.95
C GLY A 70 -11.24 24.98 -7.92
N ALA A 71 -10.47 25.89 -7.33
CA ALA A 71 -9.38 25.62 -6.39
C ALA A 71 -9.73 24.65 -5.24
N LEU A 72 -11.01 24.57 -4.83
CA LEU A 72 -11.45 23.62 -3.80
C LEU A 72 -11.27 22.16 -4.23
N VAL A 73 -11.53 21.83 -5.50
CA VAL A 73 -11.40 20.46 -6.02
C VAL A 73 -9.93 20.07 -6.14
N GLU A 74 -9.10 21.02 -6.56
CA GLU A 74 -7.64 20.87 -6.63
C GLU A 74 -7.04 20.61 -5.24
N VAL A 75 -7.44 21.40 -4.23
CA VAL A 75 -7.03 21.16 -2.83
C VAL A 75 -7.49 19.79 -2.35
N ALA A 76 -8.72 19.37 -2.69
CA ALA A 76 -9.21 18.04 -2.33
C ALA A 76 -8.38 16.91 -2.96
N ALA A 77 -7.93 17.06 -4.21
CA ALA A 77 -7.05 16.11 -4.87
C ALA A 77 -5.71 15.99 -4.11
N TYR A 78 -5.08 17.12 -3.78
CA TYR A 78 -3.83 17.12 -3.02
C TYR A 78 -3.98 16.52 -1.62
N VAL A 79 -5.09 16.78 -0.94
CA VAL A 79 -5.38 16.16 0.36
C VAL A 79 -5.54 14.65 0.22
N ALA A 80 -6.21 14.17 -0.83
CA ALA A 80 -6.36 12.74 -1.09
C ALA A 80 -5.00 12.05 -1.34
N TYR A 81 -4.10 12.69 -2.09
CA TYR A 81 -2.73 12.21 -2.27
C TYR A 81 -1.92 12.21 -0.98
N ALA A 82 -1.98 13.28 -0.19
CA ALA A 82 -1.30 13.35 1.10
C ALA A 82 -1.80 12.26 2.06
N ALA A 83 -3.12 12.05 2.12
CA ALA A 83 -3.74 10.98 2.90
C ALA A 83 -3.27 9.59 2.43
N SER A 84 -3.24 9.36 1.11
CA SER A 84 -2.70 8.12 0.53
C SER A 84 -1.27 7.86 0.98
N GLY A 85 -0.41 8.86 0.97
CA GLY A 85 0.99 8.75 1.43
C GLY A 85 1.09 8.37 2.91
N VAL A 86 0.35 9.05 3.78
CA VAL A 86 0.33 8.78 5.23
C VAL A 86 -0.18 7.36 5.51
N VAL A 87 -1.28 6.96 4.87
CA VAL A 87 -1.88 5.64 5.06
C VAL A 87 -0.98 4.54 4.49
N SER A 88 -0.29 4.78 3.37
CA SER A 88 0.71 3.85 2.81
C SER A 88 1.88 3.64 3.77
N ALA A 89 2.38 4.71 4.39
CA ALA A 89 3.43 4.62 5.40
C ALA A 89 2.95 3.84 6.63
N ALA A 90 1.71 4.07 7.09
CA ALA A 90 1.11 3.32 8.19
C ALA A 90 0.91 1.83 7.87
N ALA A 91 0.48 1.51 6.64
CA ALA A 91 0.35 0.13 6.16
C ALA A 91 1.73 -0.55 6.14
N THR A 92 2.72 0.11 5.55
CA THR A 92 4.11 -0.38 5.48
C THR A 92 4.69 -0.60 6.87
N TRP A 93 4.47 0.35 7.79
CA TRP A 93 4.86 0.22 9.19
C TRP A 93 4.25 -1.02 9.84
N ARG A 94 2.97 -1.32 9.58
CA ARG A 94 2.32 -2.51 10.13
C ARG A 94 2.88 -3.82 9.59
N PHE A 95 3.37 -3.85 8.35
CA PHE A 95 4.10 -5.00 7.83
C PHE A 95 5.53 -5.07 8.40
N ALA A 96 6.19 -3.93 8.56
CA ALA A 96 7.58 -3.85 9.01
C ALA A 96 7.76 -4.04 10.53
N ARG A 97 6.74 -3.75 11.35
CA ARG A 97 6.85 -3.71 12.82
C ARG A 97 7.43 -4.97 13.46
N GLU A 98 7.21 -6.14 12.85
CA GLU A 98 7.72 -7.41 13.38
C GLU A 98 9.22 -7.58 13.20
N PHE A 99 9.80 -6.82 12.26
CA PHE A 99 11.23 -6.81 11.99
C PHE A 99 11.97 -5.67 12.72
N VAL A 100 11.24 -4.72 13.32
CA VAL A 100 11.83 -3.60 14.06
C VAL A 100 11.93 -3.97 15.54
N THR A 101 13.13 -4.34 15.98
CA THR A 101 13.42 -4.50 17.40
C THR A 101 13.85 -3.15 17.97
N PHE A 102 12.99 -2.50 18.75
CA PHE A 102 13.35 -1.30 19.51
C PHE A 102 14.08 -1.74 20.77
N GLY A 103 15.38 -1.43 20.89
CA GLY A 103 16.12 -1.55 22.14
C GLY A 103 16.16 -2.98 22.70
N ARG A 104 17.01 -3.82 22.12
CA ARG A 104 17.47 -5.03 22.80
C ARG A 104 18.56 -4.65 23.80
N GLU A 105 18.21 -3.89 24.84
CA GLU A 105 18.99 -3.94 26.08
C GLU A 105 18.70 -5.31 26.70
N GLY A 106 19.63 -6.25 26.53
CA GLY A 106 19.55 -7.54 27.21
C GLY A 106 18.69 -8.58 26.50
N VAL A 107 19.08 -8.99 25.31
CA VAL A 107 18.97 -10.43 25.03
C VAL A 107 20.33 -11.02 25.17
N GLU A 108 20.52 -11.64 26.33
CA GLU A 108 21.26 -12.90 26.40
C GLU A 108 20.71 -13.81 25.32
N ILE A 109 21.45 -13.89 24.21
CA ILE A 109 21.41 -15.10 23.42
C ILE A 109 21.84 -16.15 24.44
N GLU A 110 20.88 -16.90 25.00
CA GLU A 110 21.20 -18.18 25.60
C GLU A 110 21.90 -18.94 24.48
N ALA A 111 23.22 -18.90 24.49
CA ALA A 111 24.05 -19.95 23.96
C ALA A 111 23.79 -21.17 24.85
N GLY A 112 22.54 -21.66 24.83
CA GLY A 112 22.22 -23.01 25.22
C GLY A 112 23.12 -23.84 24.34
N GLU A 113 24.16 -24.36 24.96
CA GLU A 113 25.10 -25.31 24.42
C GLU A 113 24.35 -26.22 23.46
N PHE A 114 24.59 -26.04 22.17
CA PHE A 114 24.03 -26.92 21.14
C PHE A 114 24.78 -28.24 21.28
N THR A 115 24.38 -29.06 22.25
CA THR A 115 24.81 -30.44 22.40
C THR A 115 24.18 -31.21 21.24
N GLY A 116 24.86 -31.16 20.10
CA GLY A 116 24.50 -31.91 18.91
C GLY A 116 24.54 -33.40 19.23
N GLY A 117 23.35 -33.98 19.44
CA GLY A 117 23.16 -35.40 19.66
C GLY A 117 23.54 -36.21 18.42
N PHE A 118 24.82 -36.52 18.29
CA PHE A 118 25.36 -37.52 17.37
C PHE A 118 26.29 -38.52 18.07
N GLU A 119 26.23 -38.63 19.40
CA GLU A 119 26.76 -39.82 20.06
C GLU A 119 25.78 -40.99 19.81
N ARG A 120 26.12 -41.82 18.83
CA ARG A 120 25.65 -43.20 18.82
C ARG A 120 26.49 -43.97 19.82
N ASP A 121 25.87 -44.39 20.92
CA ASP A 121 26.44 -45.41 21.80
C ASP A 121 26.71 -46.67 20.97
N SER A 122 28.00 -47.01 20.83
CA SER A 122 28.49 -48.29 20.34
C SER A 122 29.50 -48.84 21.33
#